data_AF-A0A1U9ZUE0-F1
#
_entry.id   AF-A0A1U9ZUE0-F1
#
_cell.length_a   1.000
_cell.length_b   1.000
_cell.length_c   1.000
_cell.angle_alpha   90.00
_cell.angle_beta   90.00
_cell.angle_gamma   90.00
#
_symmetry.space_group_name_H-M   'P 1'
#
loop_
_entity.id
_entity.type
_entity.pdbx_description
1 polymer ?
#
loop_
_entity_poly.entity_id
_entity_poly.type
_entity_poly.pdbx_seq_one_letter_code
_entity_poly.pdbx_strand_id
1 'polypeptide(L)'
;MMTEVVTLDVEKGKELGLREADLVLLTETGLPRSAGGHFSTDIPDGPLGLFAVVPLAEGNHGLIVGGPHQDGDMVFFLDVDKGAVVLVDLDGGDEGLKFEVVNTSLASFAEFVQRLGAYADAPPAERPADDKARLAEIAASLERLDPEAFRHPHCWWAMVVARHRRAAARRERERAPAASHAEAFDRALDRLEEKGWRHVTGEEFASATGEWGLLALPPDFTDAFAADGTLLRDVDVRWRGGLASELQSAFAWEGLVLRVPEEEPEDDPEDFEAAMDRLMAAAHGPTEPGEGTVTCLAADEPSDLCRILRAFELLAAKGYVAEPALWPTTSGCWERVAERSQDTEALKAVFWNTQSHDSAFDVRGDLVDQLHLGWAGDPEEIGAALADAGLAVQVPQDEGTTFILDPA
;
A
#
# COMPACT_ATOMS: atom_id res chain seq x y z
N MET A 1 18.66 21.39 -8.54
CA MET A 1 18.00 22.43 -9.37
C MET A 1 17.48 23.51 -8.44
N MET A 2 17.45 24.78 -8.84
CA MET A 2 16.73 25.78 -8.05
C MET A 2 15.23 25.47 -8.18
N THR A 3 14.58 25.16 -7.07
CA THR A 3 13.13 24.98 -7.04
C THR A 3 12.48 26.30 -7.44
N GLU A 4 11.67 26.30 -8.49
CA GLU A 4 10.91 27.47 -8.88
C GLU A 4 9.90 27.78 -7.78
N VAL A 5 9.81 29.03 -7.34
CA VAL A 5 8.92 29.47 -6.26
C VAL A 5 7.88 30.45 -6.78
N VAL A 6 6.71 30.44 -6.17
CA VAL A 6 5.59 31.34 -6.44
C VAL A 6 5.30 32.16 -5.19
N THR A 7 5.19 33.48 -5.36
CA THR A 7 5.03 34.45 -4.26
C THR A 7 3.70 35.18 -4.34
N LEU A 8 3.14 35.52 -3.19
CA LEU A 8 2.00 36.41 -3.05
C LEU A 8 2.43 37.87 -3.17
N ASP A 9 1.56 38.73 -3.71
CA ASP A 9 1.77 40.18 -3.67
C ASP A 9 1.72 40.71 -2.22
N VAL A 10 2.68 41.56 -1.85
CA VAL A 10 2.83 42.03 -0.46
C VAL A 10 1.67 42.90 0.02
N GLU A 11 1.09 43.73 -0.85
CA GLU A 11 -0.05 44.57 -0.47
C GLU A 11 -1.30 43.71 -0.32
N LYS A 12 -1.50 42.74 -1.21
CA LYS A 12 -2.56 41.74 -1.06
C LYS A 12 -2.44 40.98 0.25
N GLY A 13 -1.25 40.52 0.62
CA GLY A 13 -1.03 39.81 1.88
C GLY A 13 -1.34 40.67 3.12
N LYS A 14 -0.98 41.96 3.11
CA LYS A 14 -1.33 42.91 4.18
C LYS A 14 -2.83 43.17 4.28
N GLU A 15 -3.51 43.33 3.13
CA GLU A 15 -4.96 43.54 3.08
C GLU A 15 -5.74 42.37 3.66
N LEU A 16 -5.23 41.14 3.47
CA LEU A 16 -5.82 39.93 4.05
C LEU A 16 -5.62 39.82 5.56
N GLY A 17 -4.72 40.61 6.16
CA GLY A 17 -4.41 40.53 7.57
C GLY A 17 -3.57 39.30 7.95
N LEU A 18 -2.74 38.80 7.01
CA LEU A 18 -1.81 37.71 7.32
C LEU A 18 -0.91 38.06 8.51
N ARG A 19 -0.63 37.06 9.34
CA ARG A 19 0.37 37.19 10.41
C ARG A 19 1.73 37.53 9.78
N GLU A 20 2.55 38.29 10.48
CA GLU A 20 3.86 38.76 9.98
C GLU A 20 4.73 37.63 9.43
N ALA A 21 4.80 36.49 10.14
CA ALA A 21 5.56 35.32 9.69
C ALA A 21 5.02 34.71 8.39
N ASP A 22 3.69 34.60 8.26
CA ASP A 22 3.04 34.02 7.07
C ASP A 22 3.15 34.97 5.87
N LEU A 23 3.06 36.29 6.11
CA LEU A 23 3.28 37.32 5.11
C LEU A 23 4.71 37.20 4.53
N VAL A 24 5.73 37.22 5.39
CA VAL A 24 7.14 37.09 4.97
C VAL A 24 7.35 35.80 4.19
N LEU A 25 6.78 34.68 4.66
CA LEU A 25 6.89 33.40 3.97
C LEU A 25 6.27 33.47 2.57
N LEU A 26 5.04 33.97 2.42
CA LEU A 26 4.37 33.98 1.11
C LEU A 26 4.91 35.06 0.15
N THR A 27 5.43 36.18 0.64
CA THR A 27 5.83 37.31 -0.22
C THR A 27 7.33 37.35 -0.51
N GLU A 28 8.18 36.90 0.43
CA GLU A 28 9.64 36.95 0.28
C GLU A 28 10.26 35.58 0.00
N THR A 29 9.73 34.52 0.63
CA THR A 29 10.27 33.15 0.45
C THR A 29 9.55 32.42 -0.69
N GLY A 30 8.22 32.52 -0.75
CA GLY A 30 7.35 31.84 -1.69
C GLY A 30 7.09 30.37 -1.34
N LEU A 31 6.18 29.75 -2.10
CA LEU A 31 5.92 28.31 -2.08
C LEU A 31 6.53 27.67 -3.34
N PRO A 32 7.06 26.44 -3.27
CA PRO A 32 7.61 25.79 -4.46
C PRO A 32 6.51 25.50 -5.49
N ARG A 33 6.77 25.71 -6.78
CA ARG A 33 5.76 25.47 -7.83
C ARG A 33 5.25 24.03 -7.82
N SER A 34 6.13 23.09 -7.53
CA SER A 34 5.82 21.68 -7.32
C SER A 34 6.78 21.11 -6.28
N ALA A 35 6.30 20.13 -5.52
CA ALA A 35 7.09 19.37 -4.57
C ALA A 35 6.71 17.89 -4.67
N GLY A 36 7.19 17.25 -5.73
CA GLY A 36 6.74 15.92 -6.14
C GLY A 36 5.22 15.87 -6.39
N GLY A 37 4.64 14.68 -6.22
CA GLY A 37 3.20 14.46 -6.41
C GLY A 37 2.29 15.00 -5.28
N HIS A 38 2.86 15.59 -4.22
CA HIS A 38 2.12 15.92 -2.98
C HIS A 38 1.68 17.38 -2.91
N PHE A 39 2.28 18.26 -3.70
CA PHE A 39 1.96 19.68 -3.73
C PHE A 39 2.31 20.31 -5.07
N SER A 40 1.41 21.15 -5.55
CA SER A 40 1.52 21.95 -6.76
C SER A 40 0.85 23.30 -6.54
N THR A 41 1.47 24.37 -7.04
CA THR A 41 0.81 25.67 -7.19
C THR A 41 0.17 25.83 -8.57
N ASP A 42 0.38 24.87 -9.47
CA ASP A 42 -0.28 24.80 -10.76
C ASP A 42 -1.69 24.25 -10.56
N ILE A 43 -2.59 25.16 -10.17
CA ILE A 43 -4.02 24.90 -9.98
C ILE A 43 -4.80 25.68 -11.03
N PRO A 44 -5.92 25.15 -11.54
CA PRO A 44 -6.65 25.76 -12.65
C PRO A 44 -7.03 27.22 -12.38
N ASP A 45 -6.83 28.07 -13.41
CA ASP A 45 -7.28 29.46 -13.36
C ASP A 45 -8.82 29.52 -13.19
N GLY A 46 -9.30 30.30 -12.21
CA GLY A 46 -10.72 30.38 -11.91
C GLY A 46 -11.04 30.98 -10.54
N PRO A 47 -12.29 30.83 -10.05
CA PRO A 47 -12.68 31.32 -8.72
C PRO A 47 -11.92 30.60 -7.58
N LEU A 48 -11.27 29.47 -7.88
CA LEU A 48 -10.44 28.68 -6.96
C LEU A 48 -8.96 28.66 -7.40
N GLY A 49 -8.50 29.72 -8.08
CA GLY A 49 -7.11 29.86 -8.48
C GLY A 49 -6.15 30.12 -7.30
N LEU A 50 -4.85 30.06 -7.59
CA LEU A 50 -3.81 30.30 -6.58
C LEU A 50 -3.95 31.69 -5.95
N PHE A 51 -3.87 31.72 -4.63
CA PHE A 51 -4.09 32.91 -3.80
C PHE A 51 -5.49 33.56 -3.95
N ALA A 52 -6.47 32.83 -4.51
CA ALA A 52 -7.86 33.22 -4.39
C ALA A 52 -8.29 33.15 -2.92
N VAL A 53 -9.15 34.08 -2.54
CA VAL A 53 -9.68 34.21 -1.18
C VAL A 53 -11.08 33.64 -1.18
N VAL A 54 -11.31 32.65 -0.32
CA VAL A 54 -12.60 31.99 -0.17
C VAL A 54 -13.14 32.34 1.22
N PRO A 55 -14.40 32.82 1.33
CA PRO A 55 -15.01 33.05 2.62
C PRO A 55 -15.24 31.72 3.33
N LEU A 56 -14.78 31.62 4.57
CA LEU A 56 -15.08 30.52 5.47
C LEU A 56 -16.21 30.90 6.42
N ALA A 57 -16.68 29.96 7.23
CA ALA A 57 -17.68 30.23 8.27
C ALA A 57 -17.20 31.30 9.26
N GLU A 58 -18.15 32.00 9.88
CA GLU A 58 -17.91 32.96 10.98
C GLU A 58 -17.05 34.18 10.61
N GLY A 59 -16.95 34.52 9.32
CA GLY A 59 -16.21 35.70 8.85
C GLY A 59 -14.70 35.47 8.70
N ASN A 60 -14.25 34.22 8.82
CA ASN A 60 -12.89 33.82 8.53
C ASN A 60 -12.66 33.73 7.00
N HIS A 61 -11.41 33.82 6.56
CA HIS A 61 -11.02 33.78 5.16
C HIS A 61 -9.99 32.67 4.94
N GLY A 62 -10.21 31.86 3.92
CA GLY A 62 -9.26 30.89 3.42
C GLY A 62 -8.49 31.46 2.24
N LEU A 63 -7.17 31.33 2.21
CA LEU A 63 -6.34 31.66 1.06
C LEU A 63 -5.87 30.37 0.38
N ILE A 64 -6.14 30.19 -0.91
CA ILE A 64 -5.65 29.00 -1.63
C ILE A 64 -4.13 29.10 -1.80
N VAL A 65 -3.42 28.08 -1.32
CA VAL A 65 -1.96 28.02 -1.37
C VAL A 65 -1.41 26.94 -2.31
N GLY A 66 -2.27 26.07 -2.83
CA GLY A 66 -1.94 25.04 -3.83
C GLY A 66 -2.91 23.86 -3.77
N GLY A 67 -2.50 22.71 -4.32
CA GLY A 67 -3.23 21.44 -4.23
C GLY A 67 -2.32 20.24 -4.44
N PRO A 68 -2.76 19.01 -4.13
CA PRO A 68 -2.07 17.79 -4.58
C PRO A 68 -2.06 17.72 -6.11
N HIS A 69 -0.97 17.27 -6.71
CA HIS A 69 -0.75 17.36 -8.16
C HIS A 69 -1.68 16.44 -9.00
N GLN A 70 -2.27 15.42 -8.38
CA GLN A 70 -2.95 14.32 -9.10
C GLN A 70 -4.48 14.41 -9.10
N ASP A 71 -5.06 15.19 -8.18
CA ASP A 71 -6.50 15.22 -7.97
C ASP A 71 -6.98 16.66 -8.07
N GLY A 72 -7.56 17.03 -9.23
CA GLY A 72 -8.03 18.39 -9.52
C GLY A 72 -9.16 18.88 -8.60
N ASP A 73 -9.70 17.99 -7.79
CA ASP A 73 -10.82 18.23 -6.88
C ASP A 73 -10.38 18.54 -5.45
N MET A 74 -9.07 18.51 -5.16
CA MET A 74 -8.54 18.85 -3.83
C MET A 74 -7.65 20.09 -3.84
N VAL A 75 -7.81 20.95 -2.83
CA VAL A 75 -7.00 22.17 -2.67
C VAL A 75 -6.59 22.42 -1.22
N PHE A 76 -5.42 23.01 -1.03
CA PHE A 76 -4.91 23.49 0.25
C PHE A 76 -5.31 24.95 0.47
N PHE A 77 -5.99 25.22 1.59
CA PHE A 77 -6.34 26.54 2.07
C PHE A 77 -5.56 26.89 3.32
N LEU A 78 -5.01 28.09 3.39
CA LEU A 78 -4.54 28.72 4.61
C LEU A 78 -5.72 29.42 5.30
N ASP A 79 -6.12 28.94 6.47
CA ASP A 79 -7.00 29.67 7.40
C ASP A 79 -6.23 30.91 7.87
N VAL A 80 -6.58 32.11 7.39
CA VAL A 80 -5.78 33.33 7.62
C VAL A 80 -5.71 33.70 9.11
N ASP A 81 -6.79 33.45 9.85
CA ASP A 81 -6.88 33.80 11.27
C ASP A 81 -6.04 32.87 12.15
N LYS A 82 -6.08 31.56 11.87
CA LYS A 82 -5.33 30.55 12.64
C LYS A 82 -3.93 30.32 12.09
N GLY A 83 -3.73 30.65 10.81
CA GLY A 83 -2.57 30.36 9.98
C GLY A 83 -2.24 28.87 9.84
N ALA A 84 -3.25 28.01 9.98
CA ALA A 84 -3.18 26.57 9.75
C ALA A 84 -3.56 26.25 8.30
N VAL A 85 -3.02 25.18 7.73
CA VAL A 85 -3.41 24.72 6.39
C VAL A 85 -4.45 23.62 6.50
N VAL A 86 -5.46 23.70 5.66
CA VAL A 86 -6.61 22.79 5.57
C VAL A 86 -6.67 22.23 4.16
N LEU A 87 -6.87 20.92 4.04
CA LEU A 87 -7.16 20.25 2.77
C LEU A 87 -8.68 20.22 2.60
N VAL A 88 -9.13 20.57 1.40
CA VAL A 88 -10.55 20.63 1.07
C VAL A 88 -10.80 19.83 -0.19
N ASP A 89 -11.78 18.93 -0.09
CA ASP A 89 -12.35 18.21 -1.21
C ASP A 89 -13.54 19.01 -1.78
N LEU A 90 -13.40 19.43 -3.03
CA LEU A 90 -14.36 20.22 -3.79
C LEU A 90 -15.47 19.37 -4.39
N ASP A 91 -15.25 18.05 -4.57
CA ASP A 91 -16.21 17.10 -5.15
C ASP A 91 -16.90 16.24 -4.08
N GLY A 92 -17.06 16.77 -2.86
CA GLY A 92 -17.68 16.09 -1.72
C GLY A 92 -19.15 15.64 -1.90
N GLY A 93 -19.68 15.68 -3.12
CA GLY A 93 -21.00 15.17 -3.50
C GLY A 93 -22.14 15.86 -2.75
N ASP A 94 -23.19 15.10 -2.45
CA ASP A 94 -24.39 15.57 -1.73
C ASP A 94 -24.10 15.91 -0.25
N GLU A 95 -22.94 15.52 0.30
CA GLU A 95 -22.56 15.77 1.70
C GLU A 95 -21.88 17.13 1.90
N GLY A 96 -21.60 17.87 0.82
CA GLY A 96 -20.93 19.16 0.85
C GLY A 96 -19.40 19.07 0.97
N LEU A 97 -18.76 20.23 1.11
CA LEU A 97 -17.29 20.34 1.20
C LEU A 97 -16.76 19.60 2.45
N LYS A 98 -15.81 18.69 2.24
CA LYS A 98 -15.10 17.99 3.32
C LYS A 98 -13.80 18.73 3.61
N PHE A 99 -13.56 19.01 4.90
CA PHE A 99 -12.39 19.76 5.37
C PHE A 99 -11.57 18.90 6.33
N GLU A 100 -10.26 18.85 6.12
CA GLU A 100 -9.31 18.24 7.06
C GLU A 100 -8.22 19.25 7.42
N VAL A 101 -8.00 19.50 8.71
CA VAL A 101 -6.86 20.31 9.15
C VAL A 101 -5.59 19.48 8.94
N VAL A 102 -4.75 19.93 8.02
CA VAL A 102 -3.54 19.21 7.61
C VAL A 102 -2.43 19.38 8.64
N ASN A 103 -2.32 20.58 9.20
CA ASN A 103 -1.25 20.92 10.14
C ASN A 103 -1.57 22.21 10.94
N THR A 104 -0.67 22.64 11.83
CA THR A 104 -0.91 23.75 12.77
C THR A 104 -0.39 25.13 12.31
N SER A 105 0.51 25.19 11.32
CA SER A 105 1.08 26.47 10.85
C SER A 105 1.56 26.46 9.39
N LEU A 106 1.44 27.56 8.66
CA LEU A 106 1.98 27.66 7.29
C LEU A 106 3.48 27.36 7.21
N ALA A 107 4.26 27.78 8.20
CA ALA A 107 5.69 27.51 8.25
C ALA A 107 5.99 26.00 8.30
N SER A 108 5.27 25.26 9.16
CA SER A 108 5.42 23.80 9.23
C SER A 108 4.99 23.15 7.90
N PHE A 109 3.93 23.64 7.27
CA PHE A 109 3.48 23.17 5.95
C PHE A 109 4.53 23.37 4.85
N ALA A 110 5.12 24.56 4.76
CA ALA A 110 6.19 24.84 3.81
C ALA A 110 7.40 23.92 4.03
N GLU A 111 7.77 23.65 5.29
CA GLU A 111 8.87 22.74 5.62
C GLU A 111 8.56 21.28 5.22
N PHE A 112 7.32 20.82 5.44
CA PHE A 112 6.84 19.50 4.99
C PHE A 112 6.96 19.37 3.47
N VAL A 113 6.39 20.33 2.74
CA VAL A 113 6.40 20.39 1.28
C VAL A 113 7.84 20.37 0.76
N GLN A 114 8.72 21.19 1.33
CA GLN A 114 10.12 21.27 0.92
C GLN A 114 10.87 19.96 1.16
N ARG A 115 10.76 19.36 2.36
CA ARG A 115 11.51 18.16 2.72
C ARG A 115 11.03 16.92 1.97
N LEU A 116 9.72 16.72 1.87
CA LEU A 116 9.18 15.58 1.13
C LEU A 116 9.28 15.77 -0.38
N GLY A 117 9.15 16.99 -0.90
CA GLY A 117 9.46 17.29 -2.30
C GLY A 117 10.91 16.93 -2.63
N ALA A 118 11.86 17.38 -1.82
CA ALA A 118 13.27 17.05 -2.00
C ALA A 118 13.58 15.55 -1.83
N TYR A 119 12.78 14.81 -1.08
CA TYR A 119 12.86 13.35 -1.01
C TYR A 119 12.30 12.70 -2.28
N ALA A 120 11.10 13.10 -2.72
CA ALA A 120 10.41 12.54 -3.88
C ALA A 120 11.13 12.82 -5.21
N ASP A 121 11.74 13.99 -5.35
CA ASP A 121 12.45 14.39 -6.57
C ASP A 121 13.89 13.85 -6.62
N ALA A 122 14.42 13.36 -5.48
CA ALA A 122 15.73 12.76 -5.46
C ALA A 122 15.71 11.41 -6.19
N PRO A 123 16.75 11.06 -6.97
CA PRO A 123 16.86 9.72 -7.49
C PRO A 123 16.88 8.71 -6.32
N PRO A 124 16.23 7.54 -6.48
CA PRO A 124 16.34 6.44 -5.53
C PRO A 124 17.79 6.20 -5.09
N ALA A 125 18.01 6.02 -3.78
CA ALA A 125 19.33 5.64 -3.30
C ALA A 125 19.78 4.30 -3.92
N GLU A 126 21.11 4.12 -4.08
CA GLU A 126 21.69 2.85 -4.52
C GLU A 126 21.40 1.70 -3.54
N ARG A 127 21.28 2.01 -2.25
CA ARG A 127 20.82 1.07 -1.22
C ARG A 127 19.45 1.52 -0.71
N PRO A 128 18.38 0.73 -0.88
CA PRO A 128 17.04 1.12 -0.41
C PRO A 128 16.95 1.39 1.09
N ALA A 129 17.76 0.71 1.90
CA ALA A 129 17.89 0.99 3.34
C ALA A 129 18.29 2.45 3.63
N ASP A 130 19.09 3.09 2.75
CA ASP A 130 19.48 4.49 2.90
C ASP A 130 18.27 5.42 2.65
N ASP A 131 17.39 5.09 1.69
CA ASP A 131 16.12 5.81 1.48
C ASP A 131 15.19 5.67 2.68
N LYS A 132 15.05 4.46 3.24
CA LYS A 132 14.25 4.19 4.44
C LYS A 132 14.75 4.99 5.64
N ALA A 133 16.07 4.99 5.88
CA ALA A 133 16.70 5.75 6.96
C ALA A 133 16.50 7.26 6.78
N ARG A 134 16.71 7.78 5.56
CA ARG A 134 16.48 9.19 5.23
C ARG A 134 15.03 9.60 5.47
N LEU A 135 14.07 8.78 5.04
CA LEU A 135 12.64 9.07 5.24
C LEU A 135 12.24 9.00 6.71
N ALA A 136 12.82 8.08 7.49
CA ALA A 136 12.62 8.01 8.94
C ALA A 136 13.12 9.28 9.64
N GLU A 137 14.28 9.81 9.25
CA GLU A 137 14.82 11.08 9.77
C GLU A 137 13.92 12.27 9.41
N ILE A 138 13.46 12.34 8.16
CA ILE A 138 12.51 13.38 7.70
C ILE A 138 11.24 13.32 8.54
N ALA A 139 10.63 12.13 8.67
CA ALA A 139 9.41 11.92 9.44
C ALA A 139 9.57 12.33 10.91
N ALA A 140 10.61 11.85 11.60
CA ALA A 140 10.86 12.17 13.01
C ALA A 140 11.13 13.67 13.22
N SER A 141 11.72 14.35 12.23
CA SER A 141 11.89 15.80 12.32
C SER A 141 10.61 16.58 12.04
N LEU A 142 9.74 16.10 11.14
CA LEU A 142 8.44 16.71 10.87
C LEU A 142 7.48 16.52 12.05
N GLU A 143 7.51 15.35 12.69
CA GLU A 143 6.72 15.07 13.89
C GLU A 143 7.12 15.97 15.07
N ARG A 144 8.43 16.25 15.24
CA ARG A 144 8.89 17.23 16.23
C ARG A 144 8.46 18.67 15.89
N LEU A 145 8.33 18.99 14.61
CA LEU A 145 7.93 20.32 14.13
C LEU A 145 6.43 20.55 14.30
N ASP A 146 5.62 19.52 14.03
CA ASP A 146 4.16 19.57 14.12
C ASP A 146 3.61 18.23 14.62
N PRO A 147 3.57 18.00 15.95
CA PRO A 147 3.08 16.74 16.51
C PRO A 147 1.60 16.47 16.20
N GLU A 148 0.80 17.52 16.02
CA GLU A 148 -0.63 17.39 15.76
C GLU A 148 -0.90 16.78 14.38
N ALA A 149 -0.08 17.12 13.38
CA ALA A 149 -0.15 16.55 12.03
C ALA A 149 0.17 15.04 11.97
N PHE A 150 0.72 14.48 13.06
CA PHE A 150 0.98 13.04 13.22
C PHE A 150 0.16 12.40 14.35
N ARG A 151 -0.76 13.14 14.97
CA ARG A 151 -1.53 12.66 16.13
C ARG A 151 -2.35 11.41 15.80
N HIS A 152 -2.82 11.28 14.56
CA HIS A 152 -3.53 10.11 14.07
C HIS A 152 -2.86 9.55 12.81
N PRO A 153 -2.81 8.23 12.61
CA PRO A 153 -2.33 7.61 11.36
C PRO A 153 -3.08 8.03 10.10
N HIS A 154 -4.27 8.62 10.24
CA HIS A 154 -5.12 9.10 9.14
C HIS A 154 -5.00 10.60 8.90
N CYS A 155 -4.16 11.32 9.66
CA CYS A 155 -3.82 12.69 9.31
C CYS A 155 -3.04 12.69 8.00
N TRP A 156 -3.33 13.66 7.13
CA TRP A 156 -2.72 13.77 5.81
C TRP A 156 -1.19 13.57 5.79
N TRP A 157 -0.44 14.20 6.70
CA TRP A 157 1.03 14.07 6.75
C TRP A 157 1.48 12.64 7.09
N ALA A 158 0.82 12.01 8.07
CA ALA A 158 1.11 10.64 8.45
C ALA A 158 0.85 9.69 7.28
N MET A 159 -0.25 9.88 6.54
CA MET A 159 -0.58 9.09 5.36
C MET A 159 0.44 9.25 4.24
N VAL A 160 0.84 10.48 3.92
CA VAL A 160 1.85 10.75 2.88
C VAL A 160 3.20 10.12 3.23
N VAL A 161 3.65 10.25 4.49
CA VAL A 161 4.89 9.62 4.96
C VAL A 161 4.78 8.09 4.90
N ALA A 162 3.65 7.51 5.33
CA ALA A 162 3.41 6.08 5.27
C ALA A 162 3.48 5.56 3.82
N ARG A 163 2.88 6.27 2.85
CA ARG A 163 2.96 5.94 1.42
C ARG A 163 4.41 5.87 0.93
N HIS A 164 5.25 6.83 1.29
CA HIS A 164 6.66 6.82 0.92
C HIS A 164 7.46 5.71 1.62
N ARG A 165 7.11 5.37 2.86
CA ARG A 165 7.75 4.26 3.60
C ARG A 165 7.45 2.93 2.92
N ARG A 166 6.19 2.69 2.56
CA ARG A 166 5.77 1.51 1.78
C ARG A 166 6.51 1.43 0.45
N ALA A 167 6.59 2.54 -0.30
CA ALA A 167 7.34 2.58 -1.56
C ALA A 167 8.87 2.34 -1.39
N ALA A 168 9.48 2.78 -0.29
CA ALA A 168 10.88 2.48 0.02
C ALA A 168 11.07 1.00 0.41
N ALA A 169 10.19 0.45 1.26
CA ALA A 169 10.20 -0.94 1.67
C ALA A 169 10.01 -1.89 0.47
N ARG A 170 9.07 -1.57 -0.42
CA ARG A 170 8.87 -2.31 -1.68
C ARG A 170 10.14 -2.38 -2.52
N ARG A 171 10.82 -1.25 -2.72
CA ARG A 171 12.10 -1.20 -3.47
C ARG A 171 13.23 -1.96 -2.77
N GLU A 172 13.22 -1.99 -1.44
CA GLU A 172 14.15 -2.79 -0.64
C GLU A 172 13.96 -4.28 -0.88
N ARG A 173 12.70 -4.74 -0.82
CA ARG A 173 12.32 -6.13 -1.13
C ARG A 173 12.74 -6.52 -2.55
N GLU A 174 12.44 -5.68 -3.54
CA GLU A 174 12.81 -5.92 -4.94
C GLU A 174 14.33 -6.05 -5.17
N ARG A 175 15.19 -5.57 -4.25
CA ARG A 175 16.66 -5.64 -4.41
C ARG A 175 17.34 -6.72 -3.59
N ALA A 176 16.75 -7.18 -2.49
CA ALA A 176 17.40 -8.16 -1.62
C ALA A 176 16.39 -9.00 -0.84
N PRO A 177 16.63 -10.32 -0.70
CA PRO A 177 15.86 -11.16 0.20
C PRO A 177 16.02 -10.69 1.65
N ALA A 178 15.05 -11.00 2.50
CA ALA A 178 15.14 -10.73 3.93
C ALA A 178 16.38 -11.39 4.55
N ALA A 179 17.07 -10.70 5.45
CA ALA A 179 18.28 -11.22 6.09
C ALA A 179 17.99 -12.15 7.29
N SER A 180 16.76 -12.14 7.80
CA SER A 180 16.30 -12.97 8.93
C SER A 180 14.80 -13.24 8.86
N HIS A 181 14.29 -14.19 9.65
CA HIS A 181 12.84 -14.45 9.73
C HIS A 181 12.08 -13.29 10.34
N ALA A 182 12.67 -12.57 11.32
CA ALA A 182 12.07 -11.36 11.87
C ALA A 182 11.87 -10.28 10.81
N GLU A 183 12.89 -10.04 9.98
CA GLU A 183 12.77 -9.09 8.87
C GLU A 183 11.77 -9.57 7.80
N ALA A 184 11.76 -10.87 7.49
CA ALA A 184 10.79 -11.46 6.57
C ALA A 184 9.35 -11.28 7.08
N PHE A 185 9.14 -11.44 8.39
CA PHE A 185 7.84 -11.29 9.02
C PHE A 185 7.35 -9.84 8.93
N ASP A 186 8.20 -8.87 9.28
CA ASP A 186 7.88 -7.44 9.15
C ASP A 186 7.58 -7.07 7.69
N ARG A 187 8.36 -7.58 6.73
CA ARG A 187 8.14 -7.36 5.29
C ARG A 187 6.82 -7.95 4.80
N ALA A 188 6.40 -9.10 5.34
CA ALA A 188 5.11 -9.71 5.03
C ALA A 188 3.96 -8.85 5.54
N LEU A 189 4.09 -8.29 6.75
CA LEU A 189 3.12 -7.33 7.29
C LEU A 189 3.05 -6.04 6.46
N ASP A 190 4.20 -5.47 6.07
CA ASP A 190 4.26 -4.30 5.20
C ASP A 190 3.53 -4.55 3.86
N ARG A 191 3.68 -5.76 3.29
CA ARG A 191 3.01 -6.16 2.05
C ARG A 191 1.49 -6.25 2.23
N LEU A 192 1.02 -6.70 3.39
CA LEU A 192 -0.40 -6.69 3.72
C LEU A 192 -0.89 -5.26 3.92
N GLU A 193 -0.11 -4.40 4.58
CA GLU A 193 -0.46 -2.99 4.76
C GLU A 193 -0.60 -2.24 3.43
N GLU A 194 0.25 -2.56 2.45
CA GLU A 194 0.13 -2.07 1.06
C GLU A 194 -1.16 -2.49 0.37
N LYS A 195 -1.71 -3.65 0.75
CA LYS A 195 -3.02 -4.15 0.29
C LYS A 195 -4.19 -3.61 1.13
N GLY A 196 -3.94 -2.68 2.05
CA GLY A 196 -4.96 -2.04 2.89
C GLY A 196 -5.21 -2.74 4.23
N TRP A 197 -4.39 -3.73 4.60
CA TRP A 197 -4.47 -4.32 5.93
C TRP A 197 -3.91 -3.37 6.99
N ARG A 198 -4.33 -3.52 8.23
CA ARG A 198 -3.98 -2.66 9.36
C ARG A 198 -3.63 -3.50 10.57
N HIS A 199 -2.42 -3.32 11.08
CA HIS A 199 -2.02 -3.89 12.36
C HIS A 199 -2.69 -3.11 13.50
N VAL A 200 -3.43 -3.82 14.35
CA VAL A 200 -4.18 -3.29 15.48
C VAL A 200 -3.82 -4.04 16.76
N THR A 201 -4.11 -3.42 17.90
CA THR A 201 -3.97 -4.10 19.20
C THR A 201 -5.03 -5.18 19.37
N GLY A 202 -4.80 -6.15 20.26
CA GLY A 202 -5.82 -7.16 20.57
C GLY A 202 -7.12 -6.59 21.15
N GLU A 203 -7.05 -5.47 21.88
CA GLU A 203 -8.22 -4.75 22.40
C GLU A 203 -9.01 -4.09 21.27
N GLU A 204 -8.32 -3.39 20.38
CA GLU A 204 -8.93 -2.77 19.20
C GLU A 204 -9.57 -3.83 18.30
N PHE A 205 -8.85 -4.92 18.01
CA PHE A 205 -9.38 -6.05 17.26
C PHE A 205 -10.65 -6.63 17.89
N ALA A 206 -10.74 -6.72 19.22
CA ALA A 206 -11.95 -7.19 19.88
C ALA A 206 -13.14 -6.21 19.74
N SER A 207 -12.87 -4.91 19.64
CA SER A 207 -13.89 -3.86 19.58
C SER A 207 -14.35 -3.48 18.17
N ALA A 208 -13.49 -3.63 17.16
CA ALA A 208 -13.70 -3.20 15.78
C ALA A 208 -14.56 -4.19 14.96
N THR A 209 -15.77 -4.50 15.43
CA THR A 209 -16.69 -5.42 14.75
C THR A 209 -17.18 -4.82 13.43
N GLY A 210 -17.01 -5.53 12.32
CA GLY A 210 -17.42 -5.09 10.98
C GLY A 210 -16.36 -4.31 10.18
N GLU A 211 -15.19 -4.05 10.78
CA GLU A 211 -14.03 -3.54 10.04
C GLU A 211 -13.31 -4.65 9.27
N TRP A 212 -12.70 -4.27 8.17
CA TRP A 212 -12.01 -5.16 7.23
C TRP A 212 -10.50 -4.96 7.28
N GLY A 213 -9.75 -6.00 6.92
CA GLY A 213 -8.30 -5.92 6.77
C GLY A 213 -7.59 -5.69 8.11
N LEU A 214 -8.07 -6.25 9.22
CA LEU A 214 -7.40 -6.11 10.51
C LEU A 214 -6.47 -7.28 10.79
N LEU A 215 -5.29 -6.99 11.31
CA LEU A 215 -4.33 -7.97 11.83
C LEU A 215 -4.06 -7.67 13.29
N ALA A 216 -4.07 -8.69 14.15
CA ALA A 216 -3.64 -8.56 15.55
C ALA A 216 -2.61 -9.64 15.90
N LEU A 217 -1.46 -9.19 16.39
CA LEU A 217 -0.37 -10.04 16.86
C LEU A 217 -0.48 -10.28 18.37
N PRO A 218 0.02 -11.42 18.88
CA PRO A 218 0.19 -11.66 20.30
C PRO A 218 1.09 -10.59 20.93
N PRO A 219 0.82 -10.13 22.16
CA PRO A 219 1.63 -9.08 22.80
C PRO A 219 3.09 -9.48 23.01
N ASP A 220 3.37 -10.79 23.02
CA ASP A 220 4.68 -11.40 23.21
C ASP A 220 5.28 -11.96 21.89
N PHE A 221 4.76 -11.57 20.72
CA PHE A 221 5.20 -12.14 19.43
C PHE A 221 6.71 -11.92 19.17
N THR A 222 7.28 -10.82 19.68
CA THR A 222 8.72 -10.54 19.57
C THR A 222 9.58 -11.60 20.25
N ASP A 223 9.06 -12.25 21.30
CA ASP A 223 9.75 -13.33 22.01
C ASP A 223 9.78 -14.63 21.19
N ALA A 224 9.09 -14.67 20.05
CA ALA A 224 9.20 -15.75 19.09
C ALA A 224 10.47 -15.68 18.24
N PHE A 225 11.22 -14.57 18.27
CA PHE A 225 12.44 -14.40 17.48
C PHE A 225 13.68 -14.37 18.37
N ALA A 226 14.75 -15.02 17.91
CA ALA A 226 16.08 -14.90 18.50
C ALA A 226 16.70 -13.52 18.20
N ALA A 227 17.81 -13.20 18.88
CA ALA A 227 18.52 -11.94 18.69
C ALA A 227 19.12 -11.75 17.28
N ASP A 228 19.36 -12.84 16.54
CA ASP A 228 19.76 -12.84 15.14
C ASP A 228 18.56 -12.82 14.17
N GLY A 229 17.33 -12.77 14.71
CA GLY A 229 16.09 -12.74 13.94
C GLY A 229 15.59 -14.10 13.49
N THR A 230 16.19 -15.22 13.92
CA THR A 230 15.63 -16.56 13.65
C THR A 230 14.32 -16.77 14.40
N LEU A 231 13.27 -17.20 13.70
CA LEU A 231 11.99 -17.61 14.29
C LEU A 231 12.16 -18.91 15.10
N LEU A 232 11.95 -18.84 16.41
CA LEU A 232 12.16 -19.93 17.38
C LEU A 232 10.90 -20.75 17.66
N ARG A 233 9.72 -20.16 17.46
CA ARG A 233 8.42 -20.79 17.68
C ARG A 233 7.39 -20.16 16.75
N ASP A 234 6.30 -20.89 16.57
CA ASP A 234 5.16 -20.43 15.79
C ASP A 234 4.56 -19.12 16.34
N VAL A 235 4.08 -18.28 15.43
CA VAL A 235 3.41 -17.00 15.75
C VAL A 235 2.00 -17.03 15.19
N ASP A 236 1.01 -17.04 16.07
CA ASP A 236 -0.38 -16.89 15.68
C ASP A 236 -0.67 -15.44 15.29
N VAL A 237 -1.36 -15.24 14.17
CA VAL A 237 -1.81 -13.93 13.67
C VAL A 237 -3.32 -13.99 13.55
N ARG A 238 -4.01 -13.18 14.35
CA ARG A 238 -5.46 -13.03 14.22
C ARG A 238 -5.76 -12.10 13.07
N TRP A 239 -6.76 -12.43 12.28
CA TRP A 239 -7.13 -11.64 11.11
C TRP A 239 -8.65 -11.45 11.05
N ARG A 240 -9.09 -10.32 10.50
CA ARG A 240 -10.50 -10.04 10.21
C ARG A 240 -10.63 -9.32 8.87
N GLY A 241 -11.54 -9.82 8.02
CA GLY A 241 -11.75 -9.37 6.65
C GLY A 241 -10.64 -9.84 5.72
N GLY A 242 -10.89 -9.80 4.41
CA GLY A 242 -9.93 -10.27 3.40
C GLY A 242 -9.94 -11.79 3.22
N LEU A 243 -9.02 -12.31 2.39
CA LEU A 243 -8.91 -13.73 2.05
C LEU A 243 -7.69 -14.35 2.71
N ALA A 244 -7.81 -15.57 3.23
CA ALA A 244 -6.68 -16.28 3.84
C ALA A 244 -5.53 -16.53 2.84
N SER A 245 -5.84 -16.70 1.56
CA SER A 245 -4.86 -16.83 0.48
C SER A 245 -4.01 -15.57 0.27
N GLU A 246 -4.54 -14.37 0.57
CA GLU A 246 -3.75 -13.13 0.56
C GLU A 246 -2.73 -13.12 1.69
N LEU A 247 -3.13 -13.53 2.89
CA LEU A 247 -2.24 -13.68 4.04
C LEU A 247 -1.15 -14.71 3.72
N GLN A 248 -1.54 -15.90 3.28
CA GLN A 248 -0.61 -16.98 2.99
C GLN A 248 0.41 -16.58 1.92
N SER A 249 -0.07 -15.93 0.85
CA SER A 249 0.80 -15.43 -0.22
C SER A 249 1.74 -14.31 0.26
N ALA A 250 1.26 -13.40 1.12
CA ALA A 250 2.10 -12.30 1.61
C ALA A 250 3.28 -12.78 2.45
N PHE A 251 3.08 -13.82 3.26
CA PHE A 251 4.15 -14.46 4.03
C PHE A 251 5.06 -15.31 3.15
N ALA A 252 4.51 -16.07 2.20
CA ALA A 252 5.28 -16.91 1.30
C ALA A 252 6.18 -16.08 0.34
N TRP A 253 5.80 -14.85 -0.01
CA TRP A 253 6.66 -13.89 -0.72
C TRP A 253 7.98 -13.62 0.01
N GLU A 254 7.96 -13.68 1.34
CA GLU A 254 9.15 -13.45 2.18
C GLU A 254 9.78 -14.77 2.66
N GLY A 255 9.36 -15.90 2.07
CA GLY A 255 9.86 -17.25 2.39
C GLY A 255 9.34 -17.82 3.70
N LEU A 256 8.27 -17.27 4.27
CA LEU A 256 7.65 -17.76 5.49
C LEU A 256 6.43 -18.64 5.19
N VAL A 257 6.32 -19.76 5.91
CA VAL A 257 5.18 -20.67 5.80
C VAL A 257 4.08 -20.21 6.76
N LEU A 258 2.91 -19.90 6.21
CA LEU A 258 1.74 -19.53 7.00
C LEU A 258 0.71 -20.66 6.93
N ARG A 259 0.40 -21.23 8.11
CA ARG A 259 -0.63 -22.25 8.25
C ARG A 259 -2.01 -21.61 8.36
N VAL A 260 -2.89 -21.90 7.41
CA VAL A 260 -4.31 -21.53 7.47
C VAL A 260 -5.09 -22.68 8.12
N PRO A 261 -6.01 -22.45 9.08
CA PRO A 261 -6.83 -23.51 9.64
C PRO A 261 -7.64 -24.22 8.54
N GLU A 262 -7.84 -25.53 8.65
CA GLU A 262 -8.83 -26.22 7.81
C GLU A 262 -10.21 -25.63 8.12
N GLU A 263 -10.91 -25.16 7.09
CA GLU A 263 -12.34 -24.91 7.21
C GLU A 263 -13.03 -26.26 7.37
N GLU A 264 -13.84 -26.41 8.43
CA GLU A 264 -14.64 -27.62 8.57
C GLU A 264 -15.51 -27.74 7.30
N PRO A 265 -15.45 -28.88 6.59
CA PRO A 265 -16.20 -29.03 5.36
C PRO A 265 -17.68 -28.78 5.66
N GLU A 266 -18.25 -27.75 5.05
CA GLU A 266 -19.69 -27.53 5.11
C GLU A 266 -20.36 -28.81 4.58
N ASP A 267 -21.17 -29.46 5.41
CA ASP A 267 -21.76 -30.78 5.17
C ASP A 267 -22.66 -30.86 3.92
N ASP A 268 -22.82 -29.77 3.15
CA ASP A 268 -23.66 -29.72 1.95
C ASP A 268 -22.90 -29.18 0.72
N PRO A 269 -22.14 -30.02 0.00
CA PRO A 269 -21.33 -29.65 -1.16
C PRO A 269 -22.15 -29.26 -2.42
N GLU A 270 -23.49 -29.20 -2.33
CA GLU A 270 -24.37 -28.87 -3.46
C GLU A 270 -25.06 -27.49 -3.36
N ASP A 271 -24.74 -26.66 -2.36
CA ASP A 271 -25.34 -25.33 -2.28
C ASP A 271 -24.67 -24.33 -3.23
N PHE A 272 -25.21 -24.24 -4.45
CA PHE A 272 -24.84 -23.22 -5.43
C PHE A 272 -24.96 -21.79 -4.86
N GLU A 273 -25.86 -21.54 -3.91
CA GLU A 273 -26.01 -20.24 -3.25
C GLU A 273 -24.78 -19.93 -2.40
N ALA A 274 -24.29 -20.90 -1.60
CA ALA A 274 -23.05 -20.74 -0.84
C ALA A 274 -21.82 -20.53 -1.74
N ALA A 275 -21.73 -21.23 -2.88
CA ALA A 275 -20.65 -21.03 -3.84
C ALA A 275 -20.71 -19.64 -4.51
N MET A 276 -21.92 -19.17 -4.83
CA MET A 276 -22.16 -17.82 -5.37
C MET A 276 -21.84 -16.75 -4.33
N ASP A 277 -22.22 -16.95 -3.07
CA ASP A 277 -21.91 -16.05 -1.98
C ASP A 277 -20.41 -15.95 -1.73
N ARG A 278 -19.67 -17.07 -1.78
CA ARG A 278 -18.20 -17.06 -1.74
C ARG A 278 -17.60 -16.29 -2.92
N LEU A 279 -18.13 -16.47 -4.13
CA LEU A 279 -17.67 -15.75 -5.32
C LEU A 279 -17.94 -14.24 -5.21
N MET A 280 -19.15 -13.86 -4.80
CA MET A 280 -19.54 -12.46 -4.59
C MET A 280 -18.75 -11.82 -3.46
N ALA A 281 -18.51 -12.57 -2.37
CA ALA A 281 -17.66 -12.18 -1.28
C ALA A 281 -16.22 -11.92 -1.74
N ALA A 282 -15.66 -12.80 -2.56
CA ALA A 282 -14.31 -12.62 -3.05
C ALA A 282 -14.21 -11.43 -4.03
N ALA A 283 -15.27 -11.14 -4.82
CA ALA A 283 -15.28 -10.05 -5.80
C ALA A 283 -15.62 -8.67 -5.21
N HIS A 284 -16.48 -8.63 -4.18
CA HIS A 284 -17.05 -7.40 -3.62
C HIS A 284 -16.82 -7.25 -2.11
N GLY A 285 -16.15 -8.20 -1.48
CA GLY A 285 -16.09 -8.36 -0.02
C GLY A 285 -17.32 -9.14 0.49
N PRO A 286 -17.17 -10.09 1.43
CA PRO A 286 -18.32 -10.72 2.08
C PRO A 286 -19.21 -9.69 2.80
N THR A 287 -20.45 -10.07 3.11
CA THR A 287 -21.39 -9.19 3.84
C THR A 287 -20.93 -8.92 5.27
N GLU A 288 -20.23 -9.88 5.87
CA GLU A 288 -19.55 -9.77 7.16
C GLU A 288 -18.08 -10.19 7.01
N PRO A 289 -17.13 -9.49 7.63
CA PRO A 289 -15.73 -9.86 7.53
C PRO A 289 -15.49 -11.21 8.19
N GLY A 290 -15.02 -12.20 7.41
CA GLY A 290 -14.50 -13.44 7.97
C GLY A 290 -13.42 -13.14 9.00
N GLU A 291 -13.35 -13.90 10.08
CA GLU A 291 -12.29 -13.77 11.07
C GLU A 291 -11.69 -15.13 11.40
N GLY A 292 -10.40 -15.14 11.71
CA GLY A 292 -9.68 -16.37 12.00
C GLY A 292 -8.34 -16.13 12.65
N THR A 293 -7.60 -17.22 12.82
CA THR A 293 -6.21 -17.21 13.28
C THR A 293 -5.39 -18.05 12.33
N VAL A 294 -4.37 -17.45 11.74
CA VAL A 294 -3.36 -18.17 10.94
C VAL A 294 -2.08 -18.28 11.76
N THR A 295 -1.25 -19.27 11.50
CA THR A 295 -0.01 -19.50 12.28
C THR A 295 1.21 -19.41 11.37
N CYS A 296 2.08 -18.42 11.58
CA CYS A 296 3.39 -18.40 10.92
C CYS A 296 4.28 -19.44 11.58
N LEU A 297 4.69 -20.44 10.80
CA LEU A 297 5.40 -21.61 11.30
C LEU A 297 6.91 -21.33 11.40
N ALA A 298 7.53 -21.80 12.47
CA ALA A 298 8.99 -21.95 12.57
C ALA A 298 9.45 -23.16 11.73
N ALA A 299 9.16 -23.15 10.44
CA ALA A 299 9.47 -24.24 9.52
C ALA A 299 10.90 -24.14 8.99
N ASP A 300 11.58 -25.28 8.90
CA ASP A 300 12.92 -25.39 8.31
C ASP A 300 12.89 -25.51 6.77
N GLU A 301 11.74 -25.90 6.21
CA GLU A 301 11.58 -26.15 4.78
C GLU A 301 10.54 -25.21 4.16
N PRO A 302 10.84 -24.60 2.99
CA PRO A 302 9.89 -23.76 2.27
C PRO A 302 8.80 -24.60 1.62
N SER A 303 7.55 -24.11 1.67
CA SER A 303 6.42 -24.75 0.98
C SER A 303 6.51 -24.61 -0.54
N ASP A 304 5.67 -25.35 -1.29
CA ASP A 304 5.51 -25.13 -2.74
C ASP A 304 5.14 -23.67 -3.05
N LEU A 305 4.23 -23.07 -2.27
CA LEU A 305 3.86 -21.66 -2.43
C LEU A 305 5.07 -20.73 -2.31
N CYS A 306 5.97 -20.96 -1.34
CA CYS A 306 7.21 -20.17 -1.21
C CYS A 306 8.10 -20.32 -2.45
N ARG A 307 8.21 -21.54 -2.99
CA ARG A 307 9.00 -21.81 -4.22
C ARG A 307 8.39 -21.11 -5.44
N ILE A 308 7.07 -21.16 -5.60
CA ILE A 308 6.34 -20.47 -6.68
C ILE A 308 6.57 -18.96 -6.61
N LEU A 309 6.43 -18.36 -5.43
CA LEU A 309 6.58 -16.92 -5.28
C LEU A 309 8.01 -16.44 -5.48
N ARG A 310 9.00 -17.26 -5.14
CA ARG A 310 10.39 -17.00 -5.53
C ARG A 310 10.58 -16.97 -7.05
N ALA A 311 9.94 -17.88 -7.79
CA ALA A 311 9.95 -17.82 -9.25
C ALA A 311 9.25 -16.55 -9.77
N PHE A 312 8.14 -16.15 -9.14
CA PHE A 312 7.41 -14.93 -9.50
C PHE A 312 8.24 -13.68 -9.25
N GLU A 313 9.05 -13.64 -8.18
CA GLU A 313 10.00 -12.55 -7.92
C GLU A 313 10.99 -12.37 -9.08
N LEU A 314 11.56 -13.48 -9.55
CA LEU A 314 12.49 -13.49 -10.66
C LEU A 314 11.84 -13.03 -11.97
N LEU A 315 10.56 -13.34 -12.18
CA LEU A 315 9.80 -12.90 -13.35
C LEU A 315 9.40 -11.42 -13.23
N ALA A 316 8.99 -10.96 -12.05
CA ALA A 316 8.69 -9.56 -11.79
C ALA A 316 9.90 -8.65 -12.07
N ALA A 317 11.10 -9.09 -11.68
CA ALA A 317 12.35 -8.39 -11.99
C ALA A 317 12.64 -8.27 -13.51
N LYS A 318 11.98 -9.08 -14.34
CA LYS A 318 12.06 -9.05 -15.81
C LYS A 318 10.85 -8.37 -16.47
N GLY A 319 10.02 -7.71 -15.66
CA GLY A 319 8.87 -6.92 -16.11
C GLY A 319 7.57 -7.69 -16.27
N TYR A 320 7.44 -8.90 -15.71
CA TYR A 320 6.17 -9.62 -15.67
C TYR A 320 5.28 -9.09 -14.53
N VAL A 321 3.97 -9.01 -14.78
CA VAL A 321 2.97 -8.98 -13.71
C VAL A 321 2.84 -10.41 -13.16
N ALA A 322 3.59 -10.71 -12.10
CA ALA A 322 3.66 -12.04 -11.50
C ALA A 322 2.98 -12.07 -10.12
N GLU A 323 1.72 -12.52 -10.05
CA GLU A 323 0.87 -12.33 -8.86
C GLU A 323 0.12 -13.59 -8.42
N PRO A 324 0.19 -13.97 -7.13
CA PRO A 324 -0.62 -15.05 -6.58
C PRO A 324 -2.06 -14.61 -6.33
N ALA A 325 -3.01 -15.54 -6.46
CA ALA A 325 -4.41 -15.36 -6.07
C ALA A 325 -4.97 -13.98 -6.46
N LEU A 326 -4.68 -13.53 -7.69
CA LEU A 326 -4.76 -12.12 -8.09
C LEU A 326 -6.19 -11.57 -8.03
N TRP A 327 -7.15 -12.40 -8.40
CA TRP A 327 -8.57 -12.11 -8.39
C TRP A 327 -9.36 -13.41 -8.29
N PRO A 328 -10.64 -13.42 -7.87
CA PRO A 328 -11.41 -14.64 -7.76
C PRO A 328 -11.64 -15.36 -9.09
N THR A 329 -11.73 -14.59 -10.19
CA THR A 329 -11.98 -15.13 -11.53
C THR A 329 -10.81 -14.83 -12.47
N THR A 330 -10.59 -15.73 -13.42
CA THR A 330 -9.56 -15.55 -14.46
C THR A 330 -9.79 -14.30 -15.30
N SER A 331 -11.04 -13.95 -15.62
CA SER A 331 -11.35 -12.74 -16.38
C SER A 331 -10.98 -11.46 -15.61
N GLY A 332 -11.29 -11.41 -14.31
CA GLY A 332 -10.90 -10.26 -13.49
C GLY A 332 -9.40 -10.19 -13.22
N CYS A 333 -8.70 -11.33 -13.17
CA CYS A 333 -7.23 -11.33 -13.17
C CYS A 333 -6.68 -10.62 -14.42
N TRP A 334 -7.21 -10.93 -15.60
CA TRP A 334 -6.79 -10.27 -16.85
C TRP A 334 -7.11 -8.79 -16.89
N GLU A 335 -8.25 -8.36 -16.33
CA GLU A 335 -8.58 -6.94 -16.18
C GLU A 335 -7.52 -6.21 -15.33
N ARG A 336 -7.16 -6.79 -14.16
CA ARG A 336 -6.09 -6.25 -13.29
C ARG A 336 -4.72 -6.21 -13.98
N VAL A 337 -4.39 -7.24 -14.75
CA VAL A 337 -3.16 -7.28 -15.55
C VAL A 337 -3.17 -6.16 -16.59
N ALA A 338 -4.29 -5.95 -17.28
CA ALA A 338 -4.43 -4.90 -18.29
C ALA A 338 -4.31 -3.49 -17.68
N GLU A 339 -4.94 -3.23 -16.51
CA GLU A 339 -4.80 -1.98 -15.76
C GLU A 339 -3.34 -1.65 -15.43
N ARG A 340 -2.55 -2.67 -15.05
CA ARG A 340 -1.13 -2.50 -14.68
C ARG A 340 -0.19 -2.41 -15.88
N SER A 341 -0.63 -2.85 -17.06
CA SER A 341 0.21 -2.98 -18.25
C SER A 341 -0.03 -1.87 -19.29
N GLN A 342 -0.85 -0.86 -18.98
CA GLN A 342 -1.28 0.20 -19.92
C GLN A 342 -0.13 0.94 -20.63
N ASP A 343 1.08 0.91 -20.08
CA ASP A 343 2.28 1.58 -20.61
C ASP A 343 3.32 0.65 -21.28
N THR A 344 3.00 -0.63 -21.49
CA THR A 344 3.96 -1.62 -22.04
C THR A 344 3.59 -2.08 -23.44
N GLU A 345 4.60 -2.19 -24.33
CA GLU A 345 4.39 -2.62 -25.73
C GLU A 345 3.99 -4.10 -25.86
N ALA A 346 4.26 -4.94 -24.86
CA ALA A 346 3.92 -6.36 -24.85
C ALA A 346 3.47 -6.80 -23.45
N LEU A 347 2.31 -7.44 -23.39
CA LEU A 347 1.73 -7.98 -22.16
C LEU A 347 2.61 -9.12 -21.62
N LYS A 348 3.12 -8.96 -20.40
CA LYS A 348 3.87 -10.00 -19.68
C LYS A 348 3.20 -10.27 -18.35
N ALA A 349 2.70 -11.47 -18.14
CA ALA A 349 2.00 -11.84 -16.92
C ALA A 349 2.12 -13.32 -16.60
N VAL A 350 2.09 -13.65 -15.31
CA VAL A 350 1.88 -15.00 -14.80
C VAL A 350 1.12 -14.91 -13.48
N PHE A 351 0.02 -15.64 -13.34
CA PHE A 351 -0.82 -15.55 -12.16
C PHE A 351 -1.71 -16.79 -12.01
N TRP A 352 -2.35 -16.92 -10.84
CA TRP A 352 -3.52 -17.78 -10.68
C TRP A 352 -4.63 -17.01 -9.95
N ASN A 353 -5.86 -17.51 -10.06
CA ASN A 353 -7.02 -16.90 -9.40
C ASN A 353 -7.20 -17.46 -7.97
N THR A 354 -8.02 -16.82 -7.14
CA THR A 354 -8.25 -17.25 -5.75
C THR A 354 -8.83 -18.66 -5.67
N GLN A 355 -9.75 -19.03 -6.57
CA GLN A 355 -10.38 -20.36 -6.55
C GLN A 355 -9.36 -21.49 -6.75
N SER A 356 -8.41 -21.30 -7.68
CA SER A 356 -7.31 -22.22 -7.89
C SER A 356 -6.38 -22.29 -6.68
N HIS A 357 -6.24 -21.21 -5.92
CA HIS A 357 -5.44 -21.22 -4.70
C HIS A 357 -6.08 -22.13 -3.65
N ASP A 358 -7.37 -21.93 -3.37
CA ASP A 358 -8.09 -22.64 -2.31
C ASP A 358 -8.21 -24.14 -2.59
N SER A 359 -8.17 -24.57 -3.85
CA SER A 359 -8.23 -25.98 -4.23
C SER A 359 -6.86 -26.67 -4.37
N ALA A 360 -5.80 -25.94 -4.75
CA ALA A 360 -4.52 -26.55 -5.11
C ALA A 360 -3.56 -26.70 -3.93
N PHE A 361 -3.73 -25.91 -2.87
CA PHE A 361 -2.82 -25.88 -1.73
C PHE A 361 -3.44 -26.50 -0.49
N ASP A 362 -2.60 -27.17 0.32
CA ASP A 362 -2.99 -27.53 1.68
C ASP A 362 -2.87 -26.34 2.65
N VAL A 363 -3.17 -26.61 3.92
CA VAL A 363 -3.08 -25.62 4.99
C VAL A 363 -1.70 -24.98 5.16
N ARG A 364 -0.62 -25.60 4.68
CA ARG A 364 0.75 -25.09 4.76
C ARG A 364 1.22 -24.44 3.46
N GLY A 365 0.41 -24.48 2.40
CA GLY A 365 0.78 -23.96 1.08
C GLY A 365 1.63 -24.95 0.27
N ASP A 366 1.56 -26.24 0.57
CA ASP A 366 2.11 -27.30 -0.27
C ASP A 366 1.07 -27.72 -1.32
N LEU A 367 1.51 -28.01 -2.55
CA LEU A 367 0.61 -28.40 -3.62
C LEU A 367 0.05 -29.81 -3.34
N VAL A 368 -1.28 -29.92 -3.27
CA VAL A 368 -2.01 -31.19 -3.14
C VAL A 368 -2.81 -31.53 -4.39
N ASP A 369 -3.00 -30.55 -5.28
CA ASP A 369 -3.61 -30.72 -6.61
C ASP A 369 -2.88 -29.85 -7.65
N GLN A 370 -3.24 -30.01 -8.92
CA GLN A 370 -2.68 -29.25 -10.02
C GLN A 370 -3.03 -27.77 -9.93
N LEU A 371 -2.02 -26.90 -10.00
CA LEU A 371 -2.22 -25.47 -10.10
C LEU A 371 -2.08 -24.99 -11.55
N HIS A 372 -3.16 -24.43 -12.09
CA HIS A 372 -3.19 -23.83 -13.42
C HIS A 372 -2.83 -22.34 -13.38
N LEU A 373 -1.87 -21.91 -14.20
CA LEU A 373 -1.47 -20.51 -14.27
C LEU A 373 -1.99 -19.84 -15.56
N GLY A 374 -2.61 -18.68 -15.39
CA GLY A 374 -2.81 -17.72 -16.48
C GLY A 374 -1.48 -17.06 -16.82
N TRP A 375 -1.20 -16.87 -18.12
CA TRP A 375 0.11 -16.37 -18.56
C TRP A 375 0.04 -15.59 -19.87
N ALA A 376 1.00 -14.67 -20.03
CA ALA A 376 1.33 -13.97 -21.27
C ALA A 376 2.83 -13.64 -21.27
N GLY A 377 3.48 -13.68 -22.43
CA GLY A 377 4.92 -13.41 -22.56
C GLY A 377 5.68 -14.60 -23.11
N ASP A 378 6.92 -14.82 -22.65
CA ASP A 378 7.79 -15.89 -23.13
C ASP A 378 7.60 -17.17 -22.29
N PRO A 379 7.07 -18.26 -22.86
CA PRO A 379 6.82 -19.48 -22.10
C PRO A 379 8.10 -20.21 -21.68
N GLU A 380 9.21 -20.08 -22.43
CA GLU A 380 10.49 -20.68 -22.03
C GLU A 380 11.05 -19.95 -20.81
N GLU A 381 10.90 -18.63 -20.77
CA GLU A 381 11.34 -17.79 -19.65
C GLU A 381 10.56 -18.10 -18.35
N ILE A 382 9.23 -18.20 -18.45
CA ILE A 382 8.37 -18.56 -17.32
C ILE A 382 8.67 -19.99 -16.85
N GLY A 383 8.72 -20.94 -17.78
CA GLY A 383 8.97 -22.36 -17.48
C GLY A 383 10.32 -22.58 -16.80
N ALA A 384 11.38 -21.90 -17.28
CA ALA A 384 12.70 -21.96 -16.67
C ALA A 384 12.70 -21.40 -15.24
N ALA A 385 12.07 -20.24 -15.01
CA ALA A 385 12.01 -19.65 -13.66
C ALA A 385 11.30 -20.56 -12.65
N LEU A 386 10.20 -21.21 -13.06
CA LEU A 386 9.46 -22.15 -12.22
C LEU A 386 10.24 -23.44 -11.98
N ALA A 387 10.87 -24.02 -13.00
CA ALA A 387 11.68 -25.23 -12.87
C ALA A 387 12.93 -25.00 -12.01
N ASP A 388 13.59 -23.85 -12.14
CA ASP A 388 14.75 -23.46 -11.31
C ASP A 388 14.38 -23.30 -9.83
N ALA A 389 13.11 -23.02 -9.52
CA ALA A 389 12.58 -23.03 -8.16
C ALA A 389 12.28 -24.44 -7.62
N GLY A 390 12.55 -25.49 -8.40
CA GLY A 390 12.36 -26.88 -8.02
C GLY A 390 10.90 -27.36 -8.11
N LEU A 391 10.12 -26.76 -9.01
CA LEU A 391 8.72 -27.14 -9.26
C LEU A 391 8.62 -28.13 -10.42
N ALA A 392 7.65 -29.03 -10.36
CA ALA A 392 7.28 -29.87 -11.50
C ALA A 392 6.34 -29.08 -12.42
N VAL A 393 6.86 -28.64 -13.58
CA VAL A 393 6.17 -27.71 -14.48
C VAL A 393 5.84 -28.38 -15.82
N GLN A 394 4.59 -28.31 -16.24
CA GLN A 394 4.18 -28.58 -17.61
C GLN A 394 4.11 -27.26 -18.38
N VAL A 395 5.04 -27.07 -19.31
CA VAL A 395 5.12 -25.86 -20.15
C VAL A 395 4.09 -25.94 -21.28
N PRO A 396 3.29 -24.89 -21.53
CA PRO A 396 2.29 -24.87 -22.60
C PRO A 396 2.94 -25.02 -23.98
N GLN A 397 2.27 -25.72 -24.89
CA GLN A 397 2.74 -25.91 -26.27
C GLN A 397 2.33 -24.74 -27.18
N ASP A 398 1.27 -24.04 -26.81
CA ASP A 398 0.73 -22.87 -27.51
C ASP A 398 0.01 -21.91 -26.54
N GLU A 399 -0.29 -20.69 -27.00
CA GLU A 399 -0.94 -19.62 -26.23
C GLU A 399 -2.35 -19.99 -25.71
N GLY A 400 -2.98 -21.06 -26.23
CA GLY A 400 -4.28 -21.55 -25.78
C GLY A 400 -4.21 -22.55 -24.63
N THR A 401 -3.01 -22.99 -24.24
CA THR A 401 -2.76 -23.92 -23.13
C THR A 401 -2.17 -23.19 -21.92
N THR A 402 -2.48 -23.64 -20.70
CA THR A 402 -1.97 -23.02 -19.45
C THR A 402 -0.71 -23.73 -18.97
N PHE A 403 0.10 -23.05 -18.15
CA PHE A 403 1.09 -23.74 -17.33
C PHE A 403 0.37 -24.56 -16.26
N ILE A 404 0.87 -25.75 -15.99
CA ILE A 404 0.39 -26.61 -14.90
C ILE A 404 1.56 -26.90 -13.97
N LEU A 405 1.36 -26.67 -12.68
CA LEU A 405 2.27 -27.12 -11.63
C LEU A 405 1.69 -28.37 -10.98
N ASP A 406 2.46 -29.45 -10.99
CA ASP A 406 2.08 -30.70 -10.34
C ASP A 406 2.62 -30.74 -8.89
N PRO A 407 1.90 -31.38 -7.95
CA PRO A 407 2.44 -31.76 -6.64
C PRO A 407 3.76 -32.52 -6.75
N ALA A 408 4.69 -32.25 -5.83
CA ALA A 408 6.04 -32.82 -5.82
C ALA A 408 6.12 -34.32 -5.45
#